data_AF-A0A7Y4MFY6-F1
#
_entry.id   AF-A0A7Y4MFY6-F1
#
_cell.length_a   1.000
_cell.length_b   1.000
_cell.length_c   1.000
_cell.angle_alpha   90.00
_cell.angle_beta   90.00
_cell.angle_gamma   90.00
#
_symmetry.space_group_name_H-M   'P 1'
#
loop_
_entity.id
_entity.type
_entity.pdbx_description
1 polymer ?
#
loop_
_entity_poly.entity_id
_entity_poly.type
_entity_poly.pdbx_seq_one_letter_code
_entity_poly.pdbx_strand_id
1 'polypeptide(L)'
;MVAVAAAAAVSSVVAASYLSVAAVGAVTAVLILVAAIGWPHLLGVPAKKSQTTVIALSGLAATGAALTATDTDFMRWMPVATALGLGAVFLIQLFRGTGQSHRLESTLGAGVGVLLACLASGWVAAERLAINAGNTSMMLVTGISVLIALGVSLLPWPDRFVAPLGIALAATAGPLGAIILTDVPGLAAGFIGAASGAVVVAARRLYLTRDAPLNVPAALSVGAAPILVIGSLTYFLGKLFTS
;
A
#
# COMPACT_ATOMS: atom_id res chain seq x y z
N MET A 1 -16.30 5.02 5.97
CA MET A 1 -15.88 5.04 4.56
C MET A 1 -14.42 4.63 4.37
N VAL A 2 -13.45 5.28 5.03
CA VAL A 2 -12.01 4.95 4.91
C VAL A 2 -11.69 3.48 5.20
N ALA A 3 -12.15 2.93 6.33
CA ALA A 3 -11.92 1.54 6.68
C ALA A 3 -12.56 0.55 5.68
N VAL A 4 -13.74 0.89 5.14
CA VAL A 4 -14.40 0.09 4.10
C VAL A 4 -13.59 0.10 2.80
N ALA A 5 -13.05 1.25 2.42
CA ALA A 5 -12.18 1.37 1.24
C ALA A 5 -10.89 0.56 1.42
N ALA A 6 -10.27 0.60 2.60
CA ALA A 6 -9.09 -0.21 2.92
C ALA A 6 -9.39 -1.72 2.90
N ALA A 7 -10.52 -2.13 3.49
CA ALA A 7 -10.96 -3.52 3.46
C ALA A 7 -11.25 -3.99 2.03
N ALA A 8 -11.97 -3.21 1.23
CA ALA A 8 -12.22 -3.52 -0.17
C ALA A 8 -10.93 -3.59 -1.00
N ALA A 9 -9.98 -2.70 -0.74
CA ALA A 9 -8.69 -2.69 -1.42
C ALA A 9 -7.89 -3.96 -1.12
N VAL A 10 -7.73 -4.36 0.14
CA VAL A 10 -6.99 -5.60 0.45
C VAL A 10 -7.75 -6.85 -0.01
N SER A 11 -9.07 -6.91 0.17
CA SER A 11 -9.87 -8.05 -0.27
C SER A 11 -9.86 -8.22 -1.79
N SER A 12 -9.84 -7.13 -2.56
CA SER A 12 -9.74 -7.22 -4.02
C SER A 12 -8.37 -7.72 -4.50
N VAL A 13 -7.28 -7.32 -3.84
CA VAL A 13 -5.93 -7.83 -4.14
C VAL A 13 -5.84 -9.33 -3.85
N VAL A 14 -6.36 -9.77 -2.70
CA VAL A 14 -6.40 -11.19 -2.32
C VAL A 14 -7.33 -11.98 -3.25
N ALA A 15 -8.48 -11.43 -3.65
CA ALA A 15 -9.35 -12.12 -4.60
C ALA A 15 -8.67 -12.27 -5.98
N ALA A 16 -7.97 -11.23 -6.44
CA ALA A 16 -7.25 -11.23 -7.70
C ALA A 16 -6.11 -12.24 -7.75
N SER A 17 -5.50 -12.53 -6.59
CA SER A 17 -4.38 -13.45 -6.49
C SER A 17 -4.77 -14.91 -6.76
N TYR A 18 -6.04 -15.27 -6.51
CA TYR A 18 -6.59 -16.57 -6.91
C TYR A 18 -6.91 -16.69 -8.40
N LEU A 19 -6.82 -15.61 -9.18
CA LEU A 19 -7.09 -15.60 -10.62
C LEU A 19 -5.81 -15.67 -11.44
N SER A 20 -4.89 -14.72 -11.22
CA SER A 20 -3.57 -14.68 -11.88
C SER A 20 -2.73 -13.50 -11.38
N VAL A 21 -1.42 -13.56 -11.61
CA VAL A 21 -0.51 -12.42 -11.41
C VAL A 21 -0.97 -11.17 -12.21
N ALA A 22 -1.49 -11.37 -13.42
CA ALA A 22 -2.02 -10.28 -14.25
C ALA A 22 -3.25 -9.62 -13.60
N ALA A 23 -4.13 -10.40 -12.97
CA ALA A 23 -5.27 -9.86 -12.23
C ALA A 23 -4.82 -9.05 -11.01
N VAL A 24 -3.81 -9.52 -10.26
CA VAL A 24 -3.20 -8.75 -9.15
C VAL A 24 -2.64 -7.43 -9.66
N GLY A 25 -1.94 -7.46 -10.80
CA GLY A 25 -1.43 -6.25 -11.46
C GLY A 25 -2.53 -5.28 -11.85
N ALA A 26 -3.63 -5.76 -12.42
CA ALA A 26 -4.78 -4.94 -12.81
C ALA A 26 -5.45 -4.30 -11.59
N VAL A 27 -5.70 -5.06 -10.52
CA VAL A 27 -6.27 -4.51 -9.27
C VAL A 27 -5.31 -3.50 -8.63
N THR A 28 -4.01 -3.81 -8.58
CA THR A 28 -2.99 -2.89 -8.06
C THR A 28 -2.97 -1.58 -8.86
N ALA A 29 -3.06 -1.65 -10.19
CA ALA A 29 -3.16 -0.48 -11.06
C ALA A 29 -4.41 0.36 -10.76
N VAL A 30 -5.57 -0.26 -10.55
CA VAL A 30 -6.79 0.44 -10.14
C VAL A 30 -6.61 1.14 -8.79
N LEU A 31 -6.02 0.46 -7.80
CA LEU A 31 -5.76 1.05 -6.49
C LEU A 31 -4.77 2.23 -6.56
N ILE A 32 -3.74 2.13 -7.42
CA ILE A 32 -2.82 3.24 -7.70
C ILE A 32 -3.60 4.43 -8.28
N LEU A 33 -4.50 4.21 -9.24
CA LEU A 33 -5.30 5.28 -9.85
C LEU A 33 -6.22 5.95 -8.81
N VAL A 34 -6.89 5.14 -7.98
CA VAL A 34 -7.73 5.64 -6.88
C VAL A 34 -6.92 6.50 -5.92
N ALA A 35 -5.75 6.01 -5.51
CA ALA A 35 -4.85 6.75 -4.63
C ALA A 35 -4.36 8.04 -5.31
N ALA A 36 -3.86 7.97 -6.54
CA ALA A 36 -3.32 9.09 -7.31
C ALA A 36 -4.35 10.20 -7.59
N ILE A 37 -5.60 9.83 -7.83
CA ILE A 37 -6.70 10.80 -8.03
C ILE A 37 -7.08 11.45 -6.70
N GLY A 38 -7.23 10.65 -5.63
CA GLY A 38 -7.65 11.17 -4.34
C GLY A 38 -6.55 11.89 -3.55
N TRP A 39 -5.26 11.62 -3.84
CA TRP A 39 -4.15 12.16 -3.08
C TRP A 39 -4.03 13.69 -3.19
N PRO A 40 -4.10 14.32 -4.38
CA PRO A 40 -4.13 15.77 -4.47
C PRO A 40 -5.40 16.40 -3.89
N HIS A 41 -6.52 15.65 -3.84
CA HIS A 41 -7.73 16.09 -3.14
C HIS A 41 -7.55 16.08 -1.62
N LEU A 42 -6.84 15.10 -1.09
CA LEU A 42 -6.47 15.00 0.32
C LEU A 42 -5.54 16.14 0.75
N LEU A 43 -4.58 16.49 -0.10
CA LEU A 43 -3.61 17.55 0.16
C LEU A 43 -4.17 18.97 -0.05
N GLY A 44 -5.33 19.12 -0.68
CA GLY A 44 -5.90 20.44 -0.99
C GLY A 44 -5.06 21.25 -1.98
N VAL A 45 -4.18 20.61 -2.75
CA VAL A 45 -3.25 21.31 -3.65
C VAL A 45 -3.96 21.87 -4.90
N PRO A 46 -3.52 23.02 -5.44
CA PRO A 46 -4.10 23.59 -6.67
C PRO A 46 -3.81 22.74 -7.92
N ALA A 47 -2.61 22.13 -7.99
CA ALA A 47 -2.11 21.43 -9.17
C ALA A 47 -2.54 19.95 -9.21
N LYS A 48 -3.85 19.69 -9.07
CA LYS A 48 -4.38 18.32 -8.92
C LYS A 48 -4.06 17.41 -10.10
N LYS A 49 -4.27 17.90 -11.33
CA LYS A 49 -4.11 17.10 -12.55
C LYS A 49 -2.67 16.63 -12.75
N SER A 50 -1.70 17.54 -12.68
CA SER A 50 -0.28 17.20 -12.90
C SER A 50 0.26 16.27 -11.81
N GLN A 51 -0.12 16.48 -10.55
CA GLN A 51 0.29 15.59 -9.46
C GLN A 51 -0.35 14.20 -9.56
N THR A 52 -1.65 14.12 -9.87
CA THR A 52 -2.30 12.82 -10.14
C THR A 52 -1.60 12.08 -11.26
N THR A 53 -1.27 12.75 -12.37
CA THR A 53 -0.57 12.11 -13.49
C THR A 53 0.79 11.55 -13.08
N VAL A 54 1.60 12.33 -12.35
CA VAL A 54 2.93 11.86 -11.93
C VAL A 54 2.84 10.70 -10.95
N ILE A 55 1.96 10.78 -9.94
CA ILE A 55 1.77 9.70 -8.97
C ILE A 55 1.31 8.41 -9.67
N ALA A 56 0.33 8.53 -10.57
CA ALA A 56 -0.21 7.40 -11.32
C ALA A 56 0.86 6.77 -12.22
N LEU A 57 1.55 7.55 -13.05
CA LEU A 57 2.56 7.04 -13.97
C LEU A 57 3.72 6.36 -13.24
N SER A 58 4.19 6.92 -12.13
CA SER A 58 5.25 6.30 -11.33
C SER A 58 4.84 4.94 -10.75
N GLY A 59 3.66 4.87 -10.12
CA GLY A 59 3.17 3.60 -9.57
C GLY A 59 2.88 2.57 -10.65
N LEU A 60 2.27 2.97 -11.76
CA LEU A 60 1.99 2.09 -12.90
C LEU A 60 3.27 1.60 -13.57
N ALA A 61 4.29 2.44 -13.70
CA ALA A 61 5.60 2.04 -14.23
C ALA A 61 6.28 1.01 -13.32
N ALA A 62 6.28 1.24 -12.00
CA ALA A 62 6.82 0.28 -11.04
C ALA A 62 6.07 -1.06 -11.08
N THR A 63 4.74 -1.02 -11.15
CA THR A 63 3.87 -2.21 -11.21
C THR A 63 4.04 -2.96 -12.52
N GLY A 64 4.10 -2.24 -13.65
CA GLY A 64 4.36 -2.81 -14.96
C GLY A 64 5.73 -3.50 -15.03
N ALA A 65 6.76 -2.89 -14.45
CA ALA A 65 8.08 -3.50 -14.35
C ALA A 65 8.06 -4.77 -13.47
N ALA A 66 7.33 -4.77 -12.36
CA ALA A 66 7.16 -5.96 -11.52
C ALA A 66 6.39 -7.08 -12.25
N LEU A 67 5.45 -6.76 -13.13
CA LEU A 67 4.72 -7.73 -13.96
C LEU A 67 5.62 -8.38 -15.02
N THR A 68 6.49 -7.59 -15.66
CA THR A 68 7.30 -8.05 -16.80
C THR A 68 8.71 -8.47 -16.44
N ALA A 69 9.13 -8.31 -15.18
CA ALA A 69 10.46 -8.72 -14.72
C ALA A 69 10.71 -10.20 -15.03
N THR A 70 11.86 -10.52 -15.63
CA THR A 70 12.30 -11.90 -15.91
C THR A 70 13.17 -12.47 -14.81
N ASP A 71 13.80 -11.59 -14.03
CA ASP A 71 14.72 -11.94 -12.95
C ASP A 71 13.96 -12.19 -11.63
N THR A 72 14.66 -12.69 -10.60
CA THR A 72 14.12 -12.95 -9.25
C THR A 72 14.05 -11.68 -8.37
N ASP A 73 14.52 -10.55 -8.88
CA ASP A 73 14.45 -9.23 -8.23
C ASP A 73 13.28 -8.39 -8.79
N PHE A 74 12.05 -8.82 -8.50
CA PHE A 74 10.84 -8.23 -9.10
C PHE A 74 10.64 -6.74 -8.82
N MET A 75 11.16 -6.19 -7.70
CA MET A 75 11.08 -4.76 -7.37
C MET A 75 12.31 -3.93 -7.79
N ARG A 76 13.24 -4.47 -8.59
CA ARG A 76 14.48 -3.78 -8.99
C ARG A 76 14.25 -2.40 -9.62
N TRP A 77 13.18 -2.25 -10.39
CA TRP A 77 12.85 -1.00 -11.10
C TRP A 77 12.01 -0.02 -10.28
N MET A 78 11.50 -0.42 -9.12
CA MET A 78 10.68 0.44 -8.25
C MET A 78 11.44 1.71 -7.79
N PRO A 79 12.72 1.64 -7.35
CA PRO A 79 13.49 2.84 -6.99
C PRO A 79 13.67 3.80 -8.17
N VAL A 80 13.86 3.28 -9.38
CA VAL A 80 14.01 4.09 -10.60
C VAL A 80 12.70 4.83 -10.93
N ALA A 81 11.57 4.12 -10.92
CA ALA A 81 10.25 4.72 -11.14
C ALA A 81 9.93 5.80 -10.08
N THR A 82 10.33 5.56 -8.83
CA THR A 82 10.23 6.52 -7.73
C THR A 82 11.09 7.76 -7.95
N ALA A 83 12.36 7.58 -8.33
CA ALA A 83 13.28 8.69 -8.59
C ALA A 83 12.80 9.58 -9.75
N LEU A 84 12.32 8.97 -10.84
CA LEU A 84 11.74 9.68 -11.97
C LEU A 84 10.47 10.45 -11.56
N GLY A 85 9.62 9.83 -10.75
CA GLY A 85 8.42 10.48 -10.19
C GLY A 85 8.75 11.68 -9.32
N LEU A 86 9.69 11.52 -8.37
CA LEU A 86 10.16 12.61 -7.52
C LEU A 86 10.77 13.74 -8.35
N GLY A 87 11.61 13.41 -9.34
CA GLY A 87 12.15 14.37 -10.31
C GLY A 87 11.06 15.14 -11.04
N ALA A 88 10.02 14.45 -11.52
CA ALA A 88 8.88 15.09 -12.17
C ALA A 88 8.08 15.99 -11.20
N VAL A 89 7.92 15.60 -9.93
CA VAL A 89 7.33 16.47 -8.91
C VAL A 89 8.15 17.76 -8.77
N PHE A 90 9.48 17.68 -8.66
CA PHE A 90 10.33 18.87 -8.58
C PHE A 90 10.22 19.75 -9.83
N LEU A 91 10.21 19.15 -11.02
CA LEU A 91 10.05 19.89 -12.28
C LEU A 91 8.70 20.62 -12.35
N ILE A 92 7.60 19.97 -11.94
CA ILE A 92 6.28 20.62 -11.84
C ILE A 92 6.35 21.84 -10.92
N GLN A 93 7.04 21.73 -9.79
CA GLN A 93 7.15 22.83 -8.84
C GLN A 93 8.05 23.94 -9.34
N LEU A 94 9.10 23.62 -10.11
CA LEU A 94 9.96 24.60 -10.79
C LEU A 94 9.14 25.44 -11.79
N PHE A 95 8.34 24.79 -12.64
CA PHE A 95 7.49 25.48 -13.62
C PHE A 95 6.35 26.29 -12.99
N ARG A 96 5.87 25.91 -11.80
CA ARG A 96 4.88 26.70 -11.05
C ARG A 96 5.39 28.04 -10.52
N GLY A 97 6.70 28.29 -10.55
CA GLY A 97 7.33 29.54 -10.09
C GLY A 97 7.56 29.62 -8.58
N THR A 98 8.48 30.51 -8.16
CA THR A 98 9.05 30.55 -6.80
C THR A 98 8.20 31.24 -5.73
N GLY A 99 7.08 31.88 -6.09
CA GLY A 99 6.23 32.65 -5.17
C GLY A 99 4.90 32.00 -4.78
N GLN A 100 4.66 30.73 -5.13
CA GLN A 100 3.41 30.04 -4.78
C GLN A 100 3.41 29.64 -3.29
N SER A 101 2.29 29.90 -2.59
CA SER A 101 2.09 29.40 -1.23
C SER A 101 2.06 27.86 -1.22
N HIS A 102 2.49 27.26 -0.10
CA HIS A 102 2.47 25.80 0.12
C HIS A 102 3.33 24.96 -0.84
N ARG A 103 4.40 25.51 -1.46
CA ARG A 103 5.27 24.74 -2.37
C ARG A 103 5.93 23.55 -1.69
N LEU A 104 6.54 23.74 -0.52
CA LEU A 104 7.21 22.66 0.21
C LEU A 104 6.21 21.57 0.61
N GLU A 105 5.09 21.94 1.21
CA GLU A 105 4.01 21.02 1.59
C GLU A 105 3.47 20.25 0.39
N SER A 106 3.26 20.91 -0.74
CA SER A 106 2.81 20.28 -1.99
C SER A 106 3.87 19.35 -2.59
N THR A 107 5.15 19.65 -2.42
CA THR A 107 6.26 18.85 -2.94
C THR A 107 6.45 17.60 -2.10
N LEU A 108 6.47 17.76 -0.77
CA LEU A 108 6.53 16.67 0.19
C LEU A 108 5.30 15.76 0.07
N GLY A 109 4.11 16.36 0.04
CA GLY A 109 2.86 15.62 -0.12
C GLY A 109 2.82 14.83 -1.44
N ALA A 110 3.16 15.45 -2.57
CA ALA A 110 3.20 14.73 -3.86
C ALA A 110 4.30 13.66 -3.89
N GLY A 111 5.46 13.92 -3.28
CA GLY A 111 6.55 12.95 -3.18
C GLY A 111 6.17 11.72 -2.36
N VAL A 112 5.46 11.89 -1.24
CA VAL A 112 4.87 10.77 -0.49
C VAL A 112 3.88 10.01 -1.36
N GLY A 113 3.03 10.70 -2.12
CA GLY A 113 2.11 10.05 -3.06
C GLY A 113 2.82 9.16 -4.08
N VAL A 114 3.91 9.65 -4.68
CA VAL A 114 4.77 8.87 -5.60
C VAL A 114 5.32 7.63 -4.91
N LEU A 115 5.89 7.78 -3.70
CA LEU A 115 6.44 6.67 -2.94
C LEU A 115 5.38 5.60 -2.64
N LEU A 116 4.21 6.00 -2.15
CA LEU A 116 3.10 5.08 -1.86
C LEU A 116 2.65 4.32 -3.11
N ALA A 117 2.49 5.02 -4.23
CA ALA A 117 2.08 4.40 -5.50
C ALA A 117 3.13 3.41 -6.02
N CYS A 118 4.42 3.71 -5.88
CA CYS A 118 5.51 2.81 -6.26
C CYS A 118 5.61 1.57 -5.36
N LEU A 119 5.39 1.72 -4.04
CA LEU A 119 5.38 0.59 -3.09
C LEU A 119 4.30 -0.45 -3.41
N ALA A 120 3.22 -0.03 -4.06
CA ALA A 120 2.13 -0.91 -4.49
C ALA A 120 2.59 -2.04 -5.43
N SER A 121 3.65 -1.82 -6.22
CA SER A 121 4.25 -2.85 -7.08
C SER A 121 4.69 -4.10 -6.31
N GLY A 122 4.88 -3.97 -5.00
CA GLY A 122 5.16 -5.08 -4.10
C GLY A 122 4.07 -6.15 -4.05
N TRP A 123 2.79 -5.83 -4.30
CA TRP A 123 1.73 -6.84 -4.39
C TRP A 123 1.94 -7.81 -5.55
N VAL A 124 2.29 -7.26 -6.72
CA VAL A 124 2.64 -8.06 -7.90
C VAL A 124 3.93 -8.85 -7.62
N ALA A 125 4.93 -8.20 -7.05
CA ALA A 125 6.20 -8.84 -6.74
C ALA A 125 6.04 -9.99 -5.72
N ALA A 126 5.20 -9.81 -4.70
CA ALA A 126 4.90 -10.82 -3.68
C ALA A 126 4.18 -12.03 -4.29
N GLU A 127 3.22 -11.81 -5.19
CA GLU A 127 2.50 -12.91 -5.87
C GLU A 127 3.45 -13.78 -6.71
N ARG A 128 4.52 -13.18 -7.24
CA ARG A 128 5.50 -13.89 -8.06
C ARG A 128 6.55 -14.67 -7.26
N LEU A 129 6.55 -14.58 -5.93
CA LEU A 129 7.45 -15.36 -5.08
C LEU A 129 7.08 -16.85 -5.13
N ALA A 130 8.09 -17.72 -5.02
CA ALA A 130 7.91 -19.18 -5.10
C ALA A 130 6.89 -19.72 -4.08
N ILE A 131 6.81 -19.10 -2.91
CA ILE A 131 5.83 -19.43 -1.86
C ILE A 131 4.37 -19.29 -2.30
N ASN A 132 4.10 -18.46 -3.32
CA ASN A 132 2.76 -18.25 -3.88
C ASN A 132 2.57 -18.97 -5.23
N ALA A 133 3.59 -19.65 -5.77
CA ALA A 133 3.55 -20.23 -7.12
C ALA A 133 2.58 -21.41 -7.28
N GLY A 134 2.16 -22.06 -6.19
CA GLY A 134 1.21 -23.19 -6.20
C GLY A 134 -0.06 -22.98 -5.36
N ASN A 135 0.02 -22.14 -4.33
CA ASN A 135 -1.10 -21.83 -3.45
C ASN A 135 -0.88 -20.43 -2.87
N THR A 136 -1.78 -19.50 -3.17
CA THR A 136 -1.66 -18.08 -2.78
C THR A 136 -2.00 -17.82 -1.29
N SER A 137 -1.63 -18.78 -0.44
CA SER A 137 -1.94 -18.79 0.99
C SER A 137 -1.28 -17.65 1.76
N MET A 138 -0.08 -17.22 1.36
CA MET A 138 0.60 -16.09 2.01
C MET A 138 -0.14 -14.77 1.76
N MET A 139 -0.67 -14.56 0.55
CA MET A 139 -1.49 -13.39 0.23
C MET A 139 -2.77 -13.36 1.07
N LEU A 140 -3.43 -14.52 1.22
CA LEU A 140 -4.65 -14.65 2.04
C LEU A 140 -4.37 -14.37 3.52
N VAL A 141 -3.32 -14.94 4.09
CA VAL A 141 -2.94 -14.69 5.49
C VAL A 141 -2.57 -13.22 5.71
N THR A 142 -1.88 -12.60 4.76
CA THR A 142 -1.60 -11.16 4.79
C THR A 142 -2.90 -10.36 4.77
N GLY A 143 -3.85 -10.71 3.90
CA GLY A 143 -5.17 -10.07 3.84
C GLY A 143 -5.95 -10.18 5.13
N ILE A 144 -6.00 -11.36 5.74
CA ILE A 144 -6.64 -11.59 7.05
C ILE A 144 -5.97 -10.74 8.13
N SER A 145 -4.64 -10.66 8.15
CA SER A 145 -3.89 -9.82 9.09
C SER A 145 -4.29 -8.35 8.99
N VAL A 146 -4.41 -7.84 7.76
CA VAL A 146 -4.85 -6.46 7.50
C VAL A 146 -6.29 -6.24 7.94
N LEU A 147 -7.20 -7.17 7.64
CA LEU A 147 -8.61 -7.08 8.04
C LEU A 147 -8.77 -7.09 9.57
N ILE A 148 -7.99 -7.91 10.27
CA ILE A 148 -7.95 -7.92 11.75
C ILE A 148 -7.48 -6.56 12.27
N ALA A 149 -6.38 -6.01 11.74
CA ALA A 149 -5.89 -4.69 12.14
C ALA A 149 -6.91 -3.57 11.86
N LEU A 150 -7.61 -3.63 10.73
CA LEU A 150 -8.69 -2.70 10.38
C LEU A 150 -9.87 -2.84 11.35
N GLY A 151 -10.27 -4.07 11.68
CA GLY A 151 -11.34 -4.34 12.65
C GLY A 151 -11.03 -3.79 14.04
N VAL A 152 -9.80 -4.02 14.53
CA VAL A 152 -9.34 -3.45 15.81
C VAL A 152 -9.31 -1.93 15.76
N SER A 153 -8.93 -1.35 14.62
CA SER A 153 -8.91 0.11 14.42
C SER A 153 -10.29 0.75 14.45
N LEU A 154 -11.38 -0.02 14.29
CA LEU A 154 -12.75 0.46 14.41
C LEU A 154 -13.25 0.52 15.87
N LEU A 155 -12.54 -0.10 16.81
CA LEU A 155 -12.94 -0.09 18.21
C LEU A 155 -12.88 1.35 18.77
N PRO A 156 -13.90 1.79 19.53
CA PRO A 156 -13.96 3.13 20.13
C PRO A 156 -13.09 3.21 21.40
N TRP A 157 -11.85 2.72 21.32
CA TRP A 157 -10.92 2.63 22.44
C TRP A 157 -9.77 3.65 22.31
N PRO A 158 -9.15 4.02 23.44
CA PRO A 158 -7.94 4.84 23.45
C PRO A 158 -6.82 4.20 22.63
N ASP A 159 -6.09 5.05 21.92
CA ASP A 159 -5.07 4.64 20.94
C ASP A 159 -3.89 3.87 21.57
N ARG A 160 -3.68 4.04 22.89
CA ARG A 160 -2.75 3.26 23.72
C ARG A 160 -3.07 1.77 23.78
N PHE A 161 -4.33 1.38 23.59
CA PHE A 161 -4.77 -0.02 23.58
C PHE A 161 -4.96 -0.53 22.15
N VAL A 162 -5.56 0.27 21.28
CA VAL A 162 -5.82 -0.11 19.88
C VAL A 162 -4.53 -0.43 19.13
N ALA A 163 -3.47 0.36 19.35
CA ALA A 163 -2.22 0.18 18.62
C ALA A 163 -1.50 -1.14 18.92
N PRO A 164 -1.13 -1.46 20.18
CA PRO A 164 -0.48 -2.73 20.48
C PRO A 164 -1.39 -3.92 20.17
N LEU A 165 -2.69 -3.80 20.41
CA LEU A 165 -3.65 -4.88 20.17
C LEU A 165 -3.82 -5.16 18.67
N GLY A 166 -3.89 -4.12 17.83
CA GLY A 166 -3.99 -4.26 16.38
C GLY A 166 -2.77 -4.94 15.78
N ILE A 167 -1.57 -4.59 16.25
CA ILE A 167 -0.32 -5.21 15.83
C ILE A 167 -0.25 -6.66 16.31
N ALA A 168 -0.53 -6.91 17.59
CA ALA A 168 -0.47 -8.24 18.18
C ALA A 168 -1.46 -9.21 17.51
N LEU A 169 -2.72 -8.80 17.33
CA LEU A 169 -3.72 -9.65 16.69
C LEU A 169 -3.43 -9.86 15.19
N ALA A 170 -2.95 -8.83 14.48
CA ALA A 170 -2.52 -9.01 13.09
C ALA A 170 -1.34 -9.98 12.99
N ALA A 171 -0.40 -9.95 13.93
CA ALA A 171 0.71 -10.90 13.99
C ALA A 171 0.23 -12.34 14.23
N THR A 172 -0.83 -12.55 15.02
CA THR A 172 -1.35 -13.90 15.29
C THR A 172 -2.01 -14.57 14.08
N ALA A 173 -2.42 -13.79 13.07
CA ALA A 173 -2.97 -14.36 11.84
C ALA A 173 -1.97 -15.25 11.10
N GLY A 174 -0.67 -14.99 11.22
CA GLY A 174 0.40 -15.80 10.64
C GLY A 174 0.49 -17.21 11.25
N PRO A 175 0.78 -17.35 12.56
CA PRO A 175 0.84 -18.64 13.24
C PRO A 175 -0.49 -19.43 13.16
N LEU A 176 -1.63 -18.76 13.32
CA LEU A 176 -2.94 -19.41 13.17
C LEU A 176 -3.19 -19.87 11.73
N GLY A 177 -2.80 -19.04 10.76
CA GLY A 177 -2.81 -19.37 9.34
C GLY A 177 -1.95 -20.59 9.05
N ALA A 178 -0.76 -20.71 9.64
CA ALA A 178 0.14 -21.84 9.44
C ALA A 178 -0.35 -23.16 10.04
N ILE A 179 -1.16 -23.12 11.10
CA ILE A 179 -1.78 -24.34 11.68
C ILE A 179 -2.87 -24.88 10.73
N ILE A 180 -3.59 -23.99 10.04
CA ILE A 180 -4.70 -24.34 9.15
C ILE A 180 -4.19 -24.62 7.73
N LEU A 181 -3.24 -23.81 7.26
CA LEU A 181 -2.60 -23.85 5.95
C LEU A 181 -1.17 -24.34 6.17
N THR A 182 -0.95 -25.64 6.02
CA THR A 182 0.34 -26.29 6.27
C THR A 182 1.50 -25.78 5.41
N ASP A 183 1.18 -25.05 4.34
CA ASP A 183 2.14 -24.56 3.36
C ASP A 183 2.69 -23.15 3.71
N VAL A 184 2.24 -22.55 4.81
CA VAL A 184 2.62 -21.19 5.21
C VAL A 184 3.68 -21.23 6.32
N PRO A 185 4.87 -20.63 6.11
CA PRO A 185 5.85 -20.42 7.17
C PRO A 185 5.29 -19.47 8.22
N GLY A 186 4.86 -20.02 9.36
CA GLY A 186 4.15 -19.26 10.40
C GLY A 186 4.95 -18.08 10.97
N LEU A 187 6.28 -18.20 11.06
CA LEU A 187 7.15 -17.11 11.49
C LEU A 187 7.14 -15.94 10.50
N ALA A 188 7.34 -16.23 9.20
CA ALA A 188 7.32 -15.20 8.15
C ALA A 188 5.96 -14.49 8.09
N ALA A 189 4.88 -15.28 8.12
CA ALA A 189 3.52 -14.76 8.13
C ALA A 189 3.23 -13.92 9.38
N GLY A 190 3.78 -14.29 10.54
CA GLY A 190 3.66 -13.50 11.78
C GLY A 190 4.33 -12.14 11.68
N PHE A 191 5.54 -12.06 11.11
CA PHE A 191 6.23 -10.78 10.88
C PHE A 191 5.53 -9.92 9.82
N ILE A 192 5.04 -10.51 8.73
CA ILE A 192 4.25 -9.81 7.71
C ILE A 192 2.96 -9.26 8.33
N GLY A 193 2.27 -10.06 9.14
CA GLY A 193 1.06 -9.64 9.85
C GLY A 193 1.32 -8.51 10.84
N ALA A 194 2.38 -8.60 11.64
CA ALA A 194 2.78 -7.56 12.58
C ALA A 194 3.11 -6.23 11.86
N ALA A 195 3.92 -6.28 10.79
CA ALA A 195 4.29 -5.12 10.01
C ALA A 195 3.07 -4.48 9.32
N SER A 196 2.20 -5.29 8.75
CA SER A 196 0.95 -4.83 8.11
C SER A 196 0.01 -4.18 9.13
N GLY A 197 -0.13 -4.79 10.32
CA GLY A 197 -0.91 -4.24 11.42
C GLY A 197 -0.36 -2.90 11.91
N ALA A 198 0.97 -2.76 12.00
CA ALA A 198 1.62 -1.50 12.37
C ALA A 198 1.33 -0.39 11.36
N VAL A 199 1.37 -0.69 10.05
CA VAL A 199 1.02 0.27 9.00
C VAL A 199 -0.45 0.72 9.11
N VAL A 200 -1.38 -0.23 9.30
CA VAL A 200 -2.82 0.09 9.42
C VAL A 200 -3.09 0.95 10.65
N VAL A 201 -2.52 0.58 11.81
CA VAL A 201 -2.65 1.35 13.05
C VAL A 201 -2.04 2.74 12.89
N ALA A 202 -0.83 2.86 12.32
CA ALA A 202 -0.20 4.15 12.09
C ALA A 202 -1.04 5.04 11.17
N ALA A 203 -1.61 4.48 10.10
CA ALA A 203 -2.52 5.20 9.21
C ALA A 203 -3.78 5.68 9.94
N ARG A 204 -4.34 4.85 10.84
CA ARG A 204 -5.46 5.26 11.72
C ARG A 204 -5.06 6.47 12.59
N ARG A 205 -3.88 6.44 13.22
CA ARG A 205 -3.40 7.56 14.05
C ARG A 205 -3.32 8.86 13.25
N LEU A 206 -2.71 8.81 12.08
CA LEU A 206 -2.60 9.95 11.17
C LEU A 206 -3.98 10.47 10.72
N TYR A 207 -4.93 9.58 10.51
CA TYR A 207 -6.30 9.95 10.17
C TYR A 207 -7.02 10.64 11.33
N LEU A 208 -6.88 10.12 12.56
CA LEU A 208 -7.52 10.70 13.75
C LEU A 208 -6.94 12.07 14.14
N THR A 209 -5.70 12.38 13.78
CA THR A 209 -5.10 13.70 13.99
C THR A 209 -5.55 14.76 12.98
N ARG A 210 -6.41 14.41 12.02
CA ARG A 210 -6.82 15.32 10.95
C ARG A 210 -8.10 16.07 11.31
N ASP A 211 -8.04 17.39 11.26
CA ASP A 211 -9.20 18.26 11.49
C ASP A 211 -10.03 18.54 10.23
N ALA A 212 -9.42 18.45 9.05
CA ALA A 212 -10.07 18.81 7.79
C ALA A 212 -11.00 17.70 7.25
N PRO A 213 -12.26 18.01 6.89
CA PRO A 213 -13.19 17.03 6.37
C PRO A 213 -12.69 16.41 5.06
N LEU A 214 -12.99 15.13 4.85
CA LEU A 214 -12.62 14.40 3.64
C LEU A 214 -13.78 14.40 2.64
N ASN A 215 -13.48 14.80 1.41
CA ASN A 215 -14.34 14.45 0.28
C ASN A 215 -14.16 12.96 -0.07
N VAL A 216 -15.10 12.42 -0.85
CA VAL A 216 -15.11 11.02 -1.27
C VAL A 216 -13.77 10.56 -1.88
N PRO A 217 -13.18 11.26 -2.87
CA PRO A 217 -11.92 10.80 -3.47
C PRO A 217 -10.76 10.81 -2.47
N ALA A 218 -10.67 11.80 -1.57
CA ALA A 218 -9.65 11.80 -0.53
C ALA A 218 -9.81 10.64 0.44
N ALA A 219 -11.03 10.31 0.85
CA ALA A 219 -11.28 9.19 1.76
C ALA A 219 -11.02 7.82 1.13
N LEU A 220 -11.27 7.65 -0.17
CA LEU A 220 -10.85 6.44 -0.90
C LEU A 220 -9.32 6.32 -0.94
N SER A 221 -8.63 7.42 -1.22
CA SER A 221 -7.15 7.45 -1.26
C SER A 221 -6.52 7.20 0.11
N VAL A 222 -7.07 7.78 1.19
CA VAL A 222 -6.64 7.50 2.58
C VAL A 222 -6.82 6.02 2.93
N GLY A 223 -7.91 5.38 2.47
CA GLY A 223 -8.12 3.95 2.69
C GLY A 223 -7.16 3.07 1.88
N ALA A 224 -6.89 3.44 0.62
CA ALA A 224 -6.01 2.68 -0.26
C ALA A 224 -4.52 2.82 0.12
N ALA A 225 -4.09 4.01 0.58
CA ALA A 225 -2.69 4.32 0.87
C ALA A 225 -1.95 3.28 1.74
N PRO A 226 -2.44 2.88 2.93
CA PRO A 226 -1.76 1.85 3.74
C PRO A 226 -1.70 0.51 3.00
N ILE A 227 -2.70 0.16 2.20
CA ILE A 227 -2.72 -1.09 1.43
C ILE A 227 -1.64 -1.08 0.35
N LEU A 228 -1.39 0.06 -0.32
CA LEU A 228 -0.30 0.18 -1.29
C LEU A 228 1.08 -0.06 -0.64
N VAL A 229 1.30 0.47 0.57
CA VAL A 229 2.56 0.28 1.32
C VAL A 229 2.76 -1.18 1.71
N ILE A 230 1.69 -1.84 2.15
CA ILE A 230 1.75 -3.23 2.62
C ILE A 230 2.26 -4.15 1.53
N GLY A 231 1.96 -3.88 0.24
CA GLY A 231 2.47 -4.69 -0.87
C GLY A 231 3.99 -4.88 -0.86
N SER A 232 4.76 -3.79 -0.65
CA SER A 232 6.23 -3.90 -0.61
C SER A 232 6.73 -4.59 0.65
N LEU A 233 6.06 -4.41 1.79
CA LEU A 233 6.37 -5.13 3.02
C LEU A 233 6.18 -6.64 2.84
N THR A 234 5.07 -7.04 2.23
CA THR A 234 4.77 -8.44 1.91
C THR A 234 5.85 -9.03 1.01
N TYR A 235 6.28 -8.31 -0.02
CA TYR A 235 7.36 -8.77 -0.89
C TYR A 235 8.72 -8.87 -0.17
N PHE A 236 9.17 -7.81 0.52
CA PHE A 236 10.50 -7.81 1.12
C PHE A 236 10.62 -8.79 2.28
N LEU A 237 9.61 -8.87 3.15
CA LEU A 237 9.59 -9.85 4.23
C LEU A 237 9.42 -11.26 3.68
N GLY A 238 8.51 -11.46 2.72
CA GLY A 238 8.35 -12.75 2.04
C GLY A 238 9.66 -13.21 1.44
N LYS A 239 10.35 -12.35 0.70
CA LYS A 239 11.66 -12.64 0.13
C LYS A 239 12.69 -12.96 1.22
N LEU A 240 12.85 -12.12 2.23
CA LEU A 240 13.83 -12.31 3.32
C LEU A 240 13.70 -13.66 4.04
N PHE A 241 12.48 -14.14 4.24
CA PHE A 241 12.24 -15.42 4.93
C PHE A 241 12.23 -16.64 4.00
N THR A 242 12.26 -16.43 2.68
CA THR A 242 12.19 -17.50 1.67
C THR A 242 13.44 -17.60 0.77
N SER A 243 14.35 -16.63 0.87
CA SER A 243 15.67 -16.60 0.23
C SER A 243 16.75 -17.14 1.16
#